data_AF-A0A1B6VL24-F1
#
_entry.id   AF-A0A1B6VL24-F1
#
_cell.length_a   1.000
_cell.length_b   1.000
_cell.length_c   1.000
_cell.angle_alpha   90.00
_cell.angle_beta   90.00
_cell.angle_gamma   90.00
#
_symmetry.space_group_name_H-M   'P 1'
#
loop_
_entity.id
_entity.type
_entity.pdbx_description
1 polymer ?
#
loop_
_entity_poly.entity_id
_entity_poly.type
_entity_poly.pdbx_seq_one_letter_code
_entity_poly.pdbx_strand_id
1 'polypeptide(L)'
;MKLFELNERPAKFHEALVTLSELAENTEARAVLLDVADDATALKPYLNRLELVVLRFPIFRDGRVFTQARELREYLRFSGEIRAEGHVLPDQAAFLKRCGVDNVVLPEGSDVELWEKQLHRFPVAYQRSVLPFRPVEGGLRIEEDS
;
A
#
# COMPACT_ATOMS: atom_id res chain seq x y z
N MET A 1 0.36 12.74 -15.12
CA MET A 1 0.09 11.85 -13.97
C MET A 1 0.45 12.60 -12.69
N LYS A 2 -0.36 12.49 -11.63
CA LYS A 2 -0.10 13.15 -10.33
C LYS A 2 0.21 12.09 -9.28
N LEU A 3 1.04 12.42 -8.28
CA LEU A 3 1.23 11.56 -7.11
C LEU A 3 0.28 11.99 -5.99
N PHE A 4 -0.38 11.01 -5.38
CA PHE A 4 -1.23 11.19 -4.22
C PHE A 4 -0.62 10.46 -3.03
N GLU A 5 -0.35 11.21 -1.97
CA GLU A 5 0.25 10.69 -0.75
C GLU A 5 -0.85 10.06 0.13
N LEU A 6 -0.70 8.77 0.44
CA LEU A 6 -1.61 8.07 1.36
C LEU A 6 -1.11 8.14 2.81
N ASN A 7 0.21 8.11 2.98
CA ASN A 7 0.92 8.12 4.26
C ASN A 7 1.83 9.34 4.37
N GLU A 8 2.54 9.46 5.49
CA GLU A 8 3.49 10.55 5.77
C GLU A 8 4.83 10.41 5.03
N ARG A 9 4.98 9.40 4.16
CA ARG A 9 6.24 9.15 3.47
C ARG A 9 6.29 9.90 2.14
N PRO A 10 7.25 10.83 1.95
CA PRO A 10 7.34 11.61 0.73
C PRO A 10 7.67 10.72 -0.46
N ALA A 11 7.03 11.00 -1.60
CA ALA A 11 7.31 10.31 -2.86
C ALA A 11 8.74 10.60 -3.35
N LYS A 12 9.53 9.55 -3.58
CA LYS A 12 10.85 9.63 -4.19
C LYS A 12 10.78 9.37 -5.70
N PHE A 13 11.51 10.17 -6.46
CA PHE A 13 11.68 9.93 -7.90
C PHE A 13 12.94 9.12 -8.13
N HIS A 14 12.84 8.11 -8.98
CA HIS A 14 13.98 7.26 -9.35
C HIS A 14 14.14 7.31 -10.87
N GLU A 15 15.38 7.53 -11.33
CA GLU A 15 15.69 7.63 -12.76
C GLU A 15 15.54 6.30 -13.49
N ALA A 16 15.75 5.18 -12.79
CA ALA A 16 15.62 3.83 -13.32
C ALA A 16 14.59 3.04 -12.51
N LEU A 17 13.48 2.69 -13.16
CA LEU A 17 12.50 1.73 -12.68
C LEU A 17 12.66 0.46 -13.51
N VAL A 18 13.04 -0.64 -12.87
CA VAL A 18 13.30 -1.93 -13.54
C VAL A 18 12.28 -2.97 -13.15
N THR A 19 12.08 -4.00 -13.97
CA THR A 19 11.27 -5.17 -13.61
C THR A 19 11.99 -6.10 -12.64
N LEU A 20 11.27 -7.07 -12.06
CA LEU A 20 11.87 -8.09 -11.19
C LEU A 20 13.01 -8.86 -11.88
N SER A 21 12.85 -9.20 -13.16
CA SER A 21 13.89 -9.89 -13.94
C SER A 21 15.13 -9.03 -14.14
N GLU A 22 14.96 -7.76 -14.50
CA GLU A 22 16.06 -6.81 -14.69
C GLU A 22 16.75 -6.44 -13.38
N LEU A 23 16.03 -6.46 -12.24
CA LEU A 23 16.61 -6.22 -10.92
C LEU A 23 17.68 -7.27 -10.57
N ALA A 24 17.52 -8.51 -11.03
CA ALA A 24 18.50 -9.56 -10.81
C ALA A 24 19.82 -9.28 -11.56
N GLU A 25 19.75 -8.60 -12.69
CA GLU A 25 20.90 -8.28 -13.55
C GLU A 25 21.52 -6.91 -13.24
N ASN A 26 20.70 -5.96 -12.75
CA ASN A 26 21.12 -4.59 -12.48
C ASN A 26 21.32 -4.35 -10.98
N THR A 27 22.58 -4.27 -10.55
CA THR A 27 22.90 -4.07 -9.13
C THR A 27 22.66 -2.67 -8.60
N GLU A 28 22.63 -1.67 -9.47
CA GLU A 28 22.48 -0.27 -9.12
C GLU A 28 21.02 0.18 -9.04
N ALA A 29 20.09 -0.66 -9.53
CA ALA A 29 18.67 -0.36 -9.48
C ALA A 29 18.16 -0.23 -8.03
N ARG A 30 17.58 0.94 -7.73
CA ARG A 30 16.99 1.30 -6.43
C ARG A 30 15.46 1.26 -6.43
N ALA A 31 14.83 1.17 -7.59
CA ALA A 31 13.40 1.06 -7.75
C ALA A 31 13.04 -0.12 -8.63
N VAL A 32 12.03 -0.88 -8.22
CA VAL A 32 11.52 -2.03 -8.96
C VAL A 32 10.03 -1.91 -9.19
N LEU A 33 9.59 -2.34 -10.37
CA LEU A 33 8.20 -2.54 -10.74
C LEU A 33 7.86 -4.03 -10.58
N LEU A 34 6.83 -4.30 -9.79
CA LEU A 34 6.28 -5.63 -9.56
C LEU A 34 4.92 -5.74 -10.26
N ASP A 35 4.78 -6.74 -11.11
CA ASP A 35 3.52 -7.08 -11.77
C ASP A 35 2.65 -7.99 -10.87
N VAL A 36 1.37 -8.16 -11.21
CA VAL A 36 0.42 -8.97 -10.43
C VAL A 36 0.74 -10.46 -10.44
N ALA A 37 1.47 -10.91 -11.47
CA ALA A 37 1.94 -12.27 -11.63
C ALA A 37 3.23 -12.55 -10.86
N ASP A 38 3.95 -11.51 -10.42
CA ASP A 38 5.23 -11.66 -9.75
C ASP A 38 5.04 -12.05 -8.28
N ASP A 39 5.98 -12.86 -7.79
CA ASP A 39 6.06 -13.22 -6.38
C ASP A 39 6.84 -12.14 -5.61
N ALA A 40 6.20 -11.47 -4.65
CA ALA A 40 6.84 -10.43 -3.86
C ALA A 40 7.99 -11.00 -3.01
N THR A 41 7.96 -12.29 -2.63
CA THR A 41 9.03 -12.92 -1.86
C THR A 41 10.35 -13.01 -2.64
N ALA A 42 10.29 -12.99 -3.97
CA ALA A 42 11.46 -12.96 -4.83
C ALA A 42 12.29 -11.67 -4.67
N LEU A 43 11.70 -10.60 -4.09
CA LEU A 43 12.41 -9.37 -3.80
C LEU A 43 13.30 -9.47 -2.56
N LYS A 44 13.10 -10.46 -1.69
CA LYS A 44 13.83 -10.65 -0.41
C LYS A 44 15.35 -10.41 -0.48
N PRO A 45 16.11 -10.97 -1.45
CA PRO A 45 17.55 -10.74 -1.52
C PRO A 45 17.96 -9.30 -1.90
N TYR A 46 17.04 -8.49 -2.44
CA TYR A 46 17.30 -7.14 -2.96
C TYR A 46 16.75 -6.01 -2.06
N LEU A 47 15.94 -6.34 -1.05
CA LEU A 47 15.22 -5.33 -0.23
C LEU A 47 16.14 -4.33 0.48
N ASN A 48 17.38 -4.73 0.79
CA ASN A 48 18.34 -3.89 1.50
C ASN A 48 18.83 -2.68 0.67
N ARG A 49 18.76 -2.75 -0.66
CA ARG A 49 19.17 -1.65 -1.56
C ARG A 49 18.01 -0.91 -2.18
N LEU A 50 16.82 -1.53 -2.21
CA LEU A 50 15.63 -0.93 -2.79
C LEU A 50 15.11 0.21 -1.92
N GLU A 51 14.82 1.33 -2.56
CA GLU A 51 14.18 2.48 -1.95
C GLU A 51 12.71 2.59 -2.34
N LEU A 52 12.32 2.01 -3.48
CA LEU A 52 10.96 2.04 -4.02
C LEU A 52 10.56 0.68 -4.61
N VAL A 53 9.35 0.24 -4.28
CA VAL A 53 8.64 -0.85 -4.97
C VAL A 53 7.35 -0.28 -5.55
N VAL A 54 7.20 -0.33 -6.87
CA VAL A 54 5.98 0.05 -7.59
C VAL A 54 5.16 -1.20 -7.86
N LEU A 55 3.92 -1.21 -7.41
CA LEU A 55 2.96 -2.27 -7.66
C LEU A 55 2.04 -1.87 -8.81
N ARG A 56 1.99 -2.69 -9.87
CA ARG A 56 1.17 -2.42 -11.06
C ARG A 56 -0.24 -2.98 -10.92
N PHE A 57 -1.24 -2.16 -11.23
CA PHE A 57 -2.66 -2.51 -11.29
C PHE A 57 -3.13 -2.52 -12.75
N PRO A 58 -2.96 -3.65 -13.48
CA PRO A 58 -3.29 -3.73 -14.91
C PRO A 58 -4.80 -3.74 -15.17
N ILE A 59 -5.61 -4.31 -14.26
CA ILE A 59 -7.06 -4.34 -14.37
C ILE A 59 -7.74 -4.00 -13.05
N PHE A 60 -8.96 -3.48 -13.18
CA PHE A 60 -9.85 -3.22 -12.05
C PHE A 60 -10.17 -4.54 -11.32
N ARG A 61 -9.86 -4.58 -10.00
CA ARG A 61 -10.11 -5.69 -9.05
C ARG A 61 -9.05 -6.78 -8.93
N ASP A 62 -7.80 -6.53 -9.30
CA ASP A 62 -6.76 -7.50 -8.94
C ASP A 62 -6.47 -7.45 -7.42
N GLY A 63 -7.03 -8.41 -6.70
CA GLY A 63 -6.85 -8.57 -5.26
C GLY A 63 -5.39 -8.88 -4.88
N ARG A 64 -4.58 -9.40 -5.81
CA ARG A 64 -3.20 -9.85 -5.52
C ARG A 64 -2.30 -8.69 -5.13
N VAL A 65 -2.53 -7.51 -5.69
CA VAL A 65 -1.68 -6.35 -5.38
C VAL A 65 -1.79 -5.94 -3.92
N PHE A 66 -2.98 -6.06 -3.32
CA PHE A 66 -3.16 -5.83 -1.88
C PHE A 66 -2.39 -6.85 -1.06
N THR A 67 -2.39 -8.11 -1.48
CA THR A 67 -1.61 -9.18 -0.84
C THR A 67 -0.11 -8.90 -0.96
N GLN A 68 0.39 -8.52 -2.14
CA GLN A 68 1.79 -8.14 -2.36
C GLN A 68 2.21 -6.96 -1.48
N ALA A 69 1.39 -5.91 -1.38
CA ALA A 69 1.64 -4.76 -0.50
C ALA A 69 1.75 -5.18 0.97
N ARG A 70 0.81 -6.01 1.44
CA ARG A 70 0.85 -6.55 2.81
C ARG A 70 2.07 -7.43 3.02
N GLU A 71 2.43 -8.26 2.04
CA GLU A 71 3.58 -9.14 2.15
C GLU A 71 4.90 -8.38 2.27
N LEU A 72 5.07 -7.34 1.46
CA LEU A 72 6.21 -6.42 1.54
C LEU A 72 6.34 -5.80 2.94
N ARG A 73 5.23 -5.37 3.55
CA ARG A 73 5.22 -4.66 4.84
C ARG A 73 5.25 -5.59 6.04
N GLU A 74 4.40 -6.61 6.05
CA GLU A 74 4.16 -7.51 7.19
C GLU A 74 5.18 -8.65 7.25
N TYR A 75 5.54 -9.28 6.12
CA TYR A 75 6.42 -10.46 6.13
C TYR A 75 7.86 -10.11 5.79
N LEU A 76 8.05 -9.32 4.74
CA LEU A 76 9.37 -8.94 4.25
C LEU A 76 9.97 -7.73 4.97
N ARG A 77 9.17 -7.03 5.79
CA ARG A 77 9.58 -5.84 6.57
C ARG A 77 10.26 -4.78 5.71
N PHE A 78 9.85 -4.67 4.45
CA PHE A 78 10.37 -3.67 3.55
C PHE A 78 10.13 -2.29 4.14
N SER A 79 11.18 -1.49 4.25
CA SER A 79 11.15 -0.16 4.87
C SER A 79 11.13 0.97 3.84
N GLY A 80 11.38 0.68 2.56
CA GLY A 80 11.30 1.66 1.47
C GLY A 80 9.87 2.00 1.06
N GLU A 81 9.73 2.92 0.11
CA GLU A 81 8.44 3.40 -0.39
C GLU A 81 7.71 2.29 -1.16
N ILE A 82 6.41 2.12 -0.90
CA ILE A 82 5.55 1.30 -1.77
C ILE A 82 4.60 2.23 -2.51
N ARG A 83 4.59 2.13 -3.84
CA ARG A 83 3.76 2.95 -4.71
C ARG A 83 2.80 2.09 -5.51
N ALA A 84 1.54 2.50 -5.63
CA ALA A 84 0.58 1.88 -6.53
C ALA A 84 0.48 2.68 -7.84
N GLU A 85 0.51 2.00 -8.97
CA GLU A 85 0.33 2.61 -10.30
C GLU A 85 -0.65 1.79 -11.16
N GLY A 86 -1.42 2.47 -12.02
CA GLY A 86 -2.30 1.84 -13.00
C GLY A 86 -3.77 2.18 -12.75
N HIS A 87 -4.65 1.19 -12.88
CA HIS A 87 -6.10 1.35 -12.72
C HIS A 87 -6.53 1.37 -11.24
N VAL A 88 -5.98 2.31 -10.47
CA VAL A 88 -6.29 2.50 -9.05
C VAL A 88 -7.44 3.48 -8.88
N LEU A 89 -8.40 3.16 -8.01
CA LEU A 89 -9.60 3.98 -7.79
C LEU A 89 -9.62 4.67 -6.42
N PRO A 90 -10.32 5.82 -6.29
CA PRO A 90 -10.46 6.55 -5.03
C PRO A 90 -11.01 5.71 -3.86
N ASP A 91 -11.98 4.83 -4.12
CA ASP A 91 -12.61 3.97 -3.10
C ASP A 91 -11.64 2.94 -2.50
N GLN A 92 -10.54 2.64 -3.21
CA GLN A 92 -9.49 1.73 -2.76
C GLN A 92 -8.44 2.43 -1.90
N ALA A 93 -8.38 3.77 -1.88
CA ALA A 93 -7.33 4.54 -1.21
C ALA A 93 -7.17 4.18 0.28
N ALA A 94 -8.28 4.08 1.01
CA ALA A 94 -8.27 3.70 2.42
C ALA A 94 -7.76 2.26 2.65
N PHE A 95 -8.01 1.35 1.69
CA PHE A 95 -7.55 -0.03 1.80
C PHE A 95 -6.07 -0.16 1.42
N LEU A 96 -5.61 0.53 0.36
CA LEU A 96 -4.19 0.63 -0.01
C LEU A 96 -3.34 1.16 1.14
N LYS A 97 -3.82 2.23 1.79
CA LYS A 97 -3.19 2.79 2.98
C LYS A 97 -3.02 1.75 4.08
N ARG A 98 -4.08 0.97 4.37
CA ARG A 98 -4.05 -0.11 5.38
C ARG A 98 -3.12 -1.26 5.03
N CYS A 99 -2.96 -1.56 3.75
CA CYS A 99 -1.99 -2.55 3.27
C CYS A 99 -0.54 -2.04 3.31
N GLY A 100 -0.34 -0.74 3.57
CA GLY A 100 0.98 -0.11 3.70
C GLY A 100 1.55 0.43 2.39
N VAL A 101 0.69 0.73 1.40
CA VAL A 101 1.04 1.56 0.24
C VAL A 101 1.19 3.02 0.71
N ASP A 102 2.28 3.66 0.33
CA ASP A 102 2.60 5.04 0.72
C ASP A 102 2.06 6.06 -0.27
N ASN A 103 2.19 5.78 -1.57
CA ASN A 103 1.86 6.73 -2.63
C ASN A 103 1.07 6.06 -3.76
N VAL A 104 0.22 6.82 -4.44
CA VAL A 104 -0.53 6.36 -5.60
C VAL A 104 -0.30 7.28 -6.78
N VAL A 105 -0.04 6.71 -7.95
CA VAL A 105 -0.03 7.45 -9.21
C VAL A 105 -1.48 7.59 -9.68
N LEU A 106 -1.97 8.81 -9.67
CA LEU A 106 -3.29 9.17 -10.15
C LEU A 106 -3.33 9.17 -11.69
N PRO A 107 -4.33 8.51 -12.29
CA PRO A 107 -4.64 8.66 -13.71
C PRO A 107 -4.84 10.13 -14.09
N GLU A 108 -4.58 10.45 -15.35
CA GLU A 108 -4.82 11.79 -15.88
C GLU A 108 -6.32 12.14 -15.79
N GLY A 109 -6.62 13.37 -15.34
CA GLY A 109 -8.00 13.81 -15.10
C GLY A 109 -8.62 13.36 -13.77
N SER A 110 -7.87 12.69 -12.89
CA SER A 110 -8.38 12.30 -11.57
C SER A 110 -8.67 13.52 -10.67
N ASP A 111 -9.81 13.48 -9.99
CA ASP A 111 -10.23 14.47 -9.00
C ASP A 111 -9.58 14.20 -7.64
N VAL A 112 -8.60 15.03 -7.25
CA VAL A 112 -7.87 14.90 -5.98
C VAL A 112 -8.80 15.04 -4.78
N GLU A 113 -9.81 15.91 -4.83
CA GLU A 113 -10.74 16.07 -3.71
C GLU A 113 -11.55 14.79 -3.46
N LEU A 114 -11.90 14.06 -4.52
CA LEU A 114 -12.57 12.78 -4.40
C LEU A 114 -11.68 11.75 -3.70
N TRP A 115 -10.39 11.70 -4.04
CA TRP A 115 -9.41 10.84 -3.39
C TRP A 115 -9.27 11.16 -1.91
N GLU A 116 -9.13 12.45 -1.56
CA GLU A 116 -9.10 12.90 -0.17
C GLU A 116 -10.38 12.54 0.56
N LYS A 117 -11.56 12.81 -0.02
CA LYS A 117 -12.86 12.47 0.58
C LYS A 117 -12.94 10.97 0.87
N GLN A 118 -12.55 10.10 -0.06
CA GLN A 118 -12.60 8.65 0.14
C GLN A 118 -11.59 8.15 1.17
N LEU A 119 -10.39 8.75 1.22
CA LEU A 119 -9.40 8.44 2.25
C LEU A 119 -9.95 8.72 3.67
N HIS A 120 -10.71 9.80 3.83
CA HIS A 120 -11.30 10.19 5.11
C HIS A 120 -12.69 9.58 5.38
N ARG A 121 -13.34 8.97 4.38
CA ARG A 121 -14.72 8.46 4.47
C ARG A 121 -14.88 7.21 5.35
N PHE A 122 -13.85 6.38 5.46
CA PHE A 122 -13.91 5.12 6.22
C PHE A 122 -12.81 5.04 7.29
N PRO A 123 -12.93 5.82 8.39
CA PRO A 123 -11.97 5.78 9.49
C PRO A 123 -12.04 4.48 10.31
N VAL A 124 -13.16 3.75 10.24
CA VAL A 124 -13.37 2.51 11.02
C VAL A 124 -13.53 1.33 10.07
N ALA A 125 -12.48 0.53 9.94
CA ALA A 125 -12.55 -0.76 9.25
C ALA A 125 -13.30 -1.76 10.14
N TYR A 126 -14.42 -2.30 9.65
CA TYR A 126 -15.26 -3.29 10.37
C TYR A 126 -14.67 -4.71 10.36
N GLN A 127 -13.43 -4.89 9.87
CA GLN A 127 -12.72 -6.18 9.86
C GLN A 127 -11.48 -6.08 10.75
N ARG A 128 -11.23 -7.14 11.54
CA ARG A 128 -10.15 -7.26 12.54
C ARG A 128 -8.86 -6.59 12.06
N SER A 129 -8.56 -5.47 12.70
CA SER A 129 -7.29 -4.77 12.62
C SER A 129 -6.21 -5.61 13.31
N VAL A 130 -5.01 -5.64 12.73
CA VAL A 130 -3.78 -6.17 13.36
C VAL A 130 -3.23 -5.23 14.44
N LEU A 131 -3.92 -4.11 14.70
CA LEU A 131 -3.58 -3.20 15.78
C LEU A 131 -4.14 -3.72 17.11
N PRO A 132 -3.37 -3.67 18.21
CA PRO A 132 -3.86 -4.10 19.51
C PRO A 132 -5.05 -3.23 19.92
N PHE A 133 -6.19 -3.90 20.12
CA PHE A 133 -7.38 -3.32 20.74
C PHE A 133 -6.99 -2.81 22.13
N ARG A 134 -7.12 -1.50 22.37
CA ARG A 134 -7.05 -0.95 23.72
C ARG A 134 -8.46 -1.02 24.32
N PRO A 135 -8.71 -1.81 25.38
CA PRO A 135 -10.01 -1.86 26.00
C PRO A 135 -10.33 -0.48 26.59
N VAL A 136 -11.53 0.02 26.35
CA VAL A 136 -12.09 1.11 27.14
C VAL A 136 -12.52 0.53 28.49
N GLU A 137 -11.80 0.86 29.56
CA GLU A 137 -12.28 0.65 30.91
C GLU A 137 -13.41 1.66 31.18
N GLY A 138 -14.65 1.21 31.05
CA GLY A 138 -15.84 1.99 31.35
C GLY A 138 -16.98 1.04 31.67
N GLY A 139 -17.15 0.76 32.97
CA GLY A 139 -18.03 -0.28 33.48
C GLY A 139 -19.50 -0.10 33.10
N LEU A 140 -20.14 -1.19 32.67
CA LEU A 140 -21.58 -1.33 32.72
C LEU A 140 -21.90 -2.24 33.91
N ARG A 141 -22.39 -1.63 35.00
CA ARG A 141 -23.02 -2.31 36.12
C ARG A 141 -24.40 -2.74 35.63
N ILE A 142 -24.64 -4.05 35.55
CA ILE A 142 -25.97 -4.59 35.30
C ILE A 142 -26.72 -4.49 36.63
N GLU A 143 -27.74 -3.64 36.70
CA GLU A 143 -28.75 -3.74 37.75
C GLU A 143 -29.80 -4.74 37.26
N GLU A 144 -29.80 -5.93 37.85
CA GLU A 144 -30.92 -6.87 37.77
C GLU A 144 -32.02 -6.39 38.71
N ASP A 145 -33.15 -5.99 38.12
CA ASP A 145 -34.37 -5.65 38.83
C ASP A 145 -35.37 -6.81 38.69
N SER A 146 -35.82 -7.28 39.86
CA SER A 146 -37.00 -8.12 40.17
C SER A 146 -36.99 -9.62 39.86
#